data_AF-A0A966CCQ5-F1
#
_entry.id   AF-A0A966CCQ5-F1
#
_cell.length_a   1.000
_cell.length_b   1.000
_cell.length_c   1.000
_cell.angle_alpha   90.00
_cell.angle_beta   90.00
_cell.angle_gamma   90.00
#
_symmetry.space_group_name_H-M   'P 1'
#
loop_
_entity.id
_entity.type
_entity.pdbx_description
1 polymer ?
#
loop_
_entity_poly.entity_id
_entity_poly.type
_entity_poly.pdbx_seq_one_letter_code
_entity_poly.pdbx_strand_id
1 'polypeptide(L)'
;MNNLTIEQCYEILNLTSTSNIEDIDHSYYQLIGEKLKTGNKEDLINLKQAHSQLIEYYQIKQENNDEIENNRYQKFLANLINKQLKSIDIRVKLELDSTHFNIILNNINSQKKTGIVKLIYDILKQKLKDAETSVIISSFDHKNNLIWQEKITICTGIYAHKAKNYNTEILLQEAETNTNTYALPIAFLIAFIITFIEPLTWIITMLVHEFGHATIAWLSGYRAMVTFAGTIISPTKSFFVYFGILILIGLTFYKSWKEGKKTIMIVSIILAIIQFIFTWNISYSTYQMLLYFGGIGGEFYLSTLLIIAFYWRLPNKFYWEFWRFFALIIGVTTFWGSFTKWHRISIGKDQIPWGTFWGGRGDSGGDLNVLNNDVGWSINQIINTYNTLGYICLLIILFTYLYFVWKSNFIFRLKINQYFLKK
;
A
#
# COMPACT_ATOMS: atom_id res chain seq x y z
N MET A 1 64.40 -26.35 9.49
CA MET A 1 64.59 -24.89 9.28
C MET A 1 64.01 -24.21 10.50
N ASN A 2 64.80 -23.44 11.23
CA ASN A 2 64.32 -22.71 12.40
C ASN A 2 63.38 -21.61 11.90
N ASN A 3 62.19 -21.49 12.51
CA ASN A 3 61.30 -20.36 12.25
C ASN A 3 62.01 -19.10 12.76
N LEU A 4 62.29 -18.15 11.87
CA LEU A 4 62.79 -16.83 12.25
C LEU A 4 61.70 -16.12 13.08
N THR A 5 62.11 -15.35 14.10
CA THR A 5 61.17 -14.48 14.82
C THR A 5 60.80 -13.29 13.94
N ILE A 6 59.65 -12.65 14.20
CA ILE A 6 59.21 -11.49 13.42
C ILE A 6 60.25 -10.35 13.51
N GLU A 7 60.90 -10.15 14.67
CA GLU A 7 61.98 -9.16 14.80
C GLU A 7 63.18 -9.50 13.90
N GLN A 8 63.57 -10.77 13.83
CA GLN A 8 64.64 -11.23 12.94
C GLN A 8 64.28 -11.00 11.47
N CYS A 9 63.01 -11.19 11.09
CA CYS A 9 62.57 -10.91 9.72
C CYS A 9 62.67 -9.42 9.38
N TYR A 10 62.34 -8.52 10.33
CA TYR A 10 62.52 -7.08 10.15
C TYR A 10 64.00 -6.70 10.05
N GLU A 11 64.87 -7.27 10.89
CA GLU A 11 66.32 -7.05 10.82
C GLU A 11 66.92 -7.54 9.49
N ILE A 12 66.54 -8.74 9.03
CA ILE A 12 67.02 -9.33 7.77
C ILE A 12 66.63 -8.45 6.57
N LEU A 13 65.45 -7.82 6.61
CA LEU A 13 64.98 -6.91 5.56
C LEU A 13 65.39 -5.45 5.80
N ASN A 14 66.19 -5.12 6.82
CA ASN A 14 66.53 -3.73 7.18
C ASN A 14 65.30 -2.81 7.34
N LEU A 15 64.21 -3.34 7.91
CA LEU A 15 62.94 -2.62 8.08
C LEU A 15 62.66 -2.33 9.55
N THR A 16 61.79 -1.33 9.76
CA THR A 16 61.25 -1.02 11.09
C THR A 16 59.92 -1.72 11.29
N SER A 17 59.52 -1.96 12.54
CA SER A 17 58.22 -2.60 12.87
C SER A 17 56.98 -1.78 12.44
N THR A 18 57.16 -0.55 11.97
CA THR A 18 56.12 0.34 11.45
C THR A 18 55.97 0.32 9.92
N SER A 19 56.80 -0.44 9.21
CA SER A 19 56.82 -0.51 7.74
C SER A 19 55.57 -1.21 7.18
N ASN A 20 55.00 -0.70 6.10
CA ASN A 20 53.81 -1.26 5.45
C ASN A 20 54.18 -2.43 4.48
N ILE A 21 53.19 -3.07 3.86
CA ILE A 21 53.44 -4.18 2.91
C ILE A 21 54.26 -3.72 1.69
N GLU A 22 54.05 -2.49 1.20
CA GLU A 22 54.79 -1.94 0.07
C GLU A 22 56.27 -1.73 0.42
N ASP A 23 56.57 -1.30 1.65
CA ASP A 23 57.93 -1.15 2.18
C ASP A 23 58.63 -2.52 2.29
N ILE A 24 57.89 -3.56 2.69
CA ILE A 24 58.37 -4.95 2.79
C ILE A 24 58.75 -5.49 1.42
N ASP A 25 57.87 -5.33 0.43
CA ASP A 25 58.13 -5.75 -0.95
C ASP A 25 59.30 -4.97 -1.55
N HIS A 26 59.32 -3.64 -1.38
CA HIS A 26 60.39 -2.78 -1.90
C HIS A 26 61.76 -3.19 -1.33
N SER A 27 61.87 -3.34 0.00
CA SER A 27 63.13 -3.72 0.63
C SER A 27 63.58 -5.12 0.21
N TYR A 28 62.66 -6.07 0.11
CA TYR A 28 62.96 -7.42 -0.37
C TYR A 28 63.56 -7.43 -1.78
N TYR A 29 62.92 -6.74 -2.74
CA TYR A 29 63.42 -6.67 -4.11
C TYR A 29 64.77 -5.94 -4.22
N GLN A 30 64.96 -4.88 -3.44
CA GLN A 30 66.24 -4.17 -3.36
C GLN A 30 67.36 -5.08 -2.86
N LEU A 31 67.16 -5.74 -1.71
CA LEU A 31 68.16 -6.61 -1.08
C LEU A 31 68.45 -7.86 -1.91
N ILE A 32 67.45 -8.42 -2.60
CA ILE A 32 67.69 -9.50 -3.57
C ILE A 32 68.59 -9.03 -4.70
N GLY A 33 68.33 -7.84 -5.26
CA GLY A 33 69.14 -7.28 -6.35
C GLY A 33 70.60 -7.08 -5.96
N GLU A 34 70.85 -6.68 -4.72
CA GLU A 34 72.20 -6.53 -4.16
C GLU A 34 72.87 -7.89 -3.90
N LYS A 35 72.15 -8.85 -3.32
CA LYS A 35 72.71 -10.18 -2.97
C LYS A 35 72.91 -11.12 -4.15
N LEU A 36 72.16 -10.96 -5.24
CA LEU A 36 72.40 -11.69 -6.49
C LEU A 36 73.77 -11.33 -7.10
N LYS A 37 74.27 -10.11 -6.88
CA LYS A 37 75.59 -9.68 -7.37
C LYS A 37 76.75 -10.33 -6.59
N THR A 38 76.52 -10.70 -5.33
CA THR A 38 77.56 -11.28 -4.46
C THR A 38 77.59 -12.80 -4.45
N GLY A 39 76.56 -13.47 -5.00
CA GLY A 39 76.53 -14.92 -5.18
C GLY A 39 76.28 -15.74 -3.91
N ASN A 40 75.94 -15.11 -2.78
CA ASN A 40 75.66 -15.80 -1.53
C ASN A 40 74.25 -16.41 -1.53
N LYS A 41 74.15 -17.73 -1.77
CA LYS A 41 72.88 -18.45 -1.83
C LYS A 41 72.16 -18.55 -0.49
N GLU A 42 72.88 -18.55 0.62
CA GLU A 42 72.29 -18.72 1.95
C GLU A 42 71.53 -17.46 2.39
N ASP A 43 72.09 -16.28 2.12
CA ASP A 43 71.42 -14.99 2.36
C ASP A 43 70.12 -14.85 1.56
N LEU A 44 70.08 -15.36 0.32
CA LEU A 44 68.88 -15.34 -0.52
C LEU A 44 67.75 -16.21 0.05
N ILE A 45 68.10 -17.35 0.65
CA ILE A 45 67.13 -18.24 1.31
C ILE A 45 66.55 -17.53 2.55
N ASN A 46 67.42 -16.91 3.37
CA ASN A 46 67.00 -16.18 4.56
C ASN A 46 66.13 -14.97 4.22
N LEU A 47 66.47 -14.19 3.19
CA LEU A 47 65.65 -13.07 2.69
C LEU A 47 64.26 -13.53 2.23
N LYS A 48 64.20 -14.63 1.47
CA LYS A 48 62.93 -15.18 1.00
C LYS A 48 62.07 -15.70 2.15
N GLN A 49 62.69 -16.36 3.13
CA GLN A 49 61.97 -16.84 4.30
C GLN A 49 61.44 -15.68 5.15
N ALA A 50 62.26 -14.65 5.39
CA ALA A 50 61.88 -13.45 6.14
C ALA A 50 60.73 -12.68 5.47
N HIS A 51 60.80 -12.48 4.15
CA HIS A 51 59.73 -11.85 3.36
C HIS A 51 58.43 -12.65 3.44
N SER A 52 58.47 -13.96 3.16
CA SER A 52 57.28 -14.82 3.20
C SER A 52 56.60 -14.80 4.56
N GLN A 53 57.36 -14.85 5.67
CA GLN A 53 56.81 -14.83 7.03
C GLN A 53 56.22 -13.47 7.41
N LEU A 54 56.82 -12.36 6.96
CA LEU A 54 56.28 -11.02 7.21
C LEU A 54 55.01 -10.76 6.41
N ILE A 55 54.95 -11.19 5.14
CA ILE A 55 53.73 -11.11 4.33
C ILE A 55 52.59 -11.92 4.97
N GLU A 56 52.87 -13.17 5.39
CA GLU A 56 51.88 -14.00 6.09
C GLU A 56 51.40 -13.35 7.40
N TYR A 57 52.32 -12.79 8.19
CA TYR A 57 51.96 -12.05 9.41
C TYR A 57 51.07 -10.84 9.13
N TYR A 58 51.37 -10.05 8.09
CA TYR A 58 50.56 -8.90 7.72
C TYR A 58 49.20 -9.28 7.17
N GLN A 59 49.11 -10.37 6.39
CA GLN A 59 47.85 -10.93 5.92
C GLN A 59 46.99 -11.37 7.10
N ILE A 60 47.53 -12.15 8.04
CA ILE A 60 46.83 -12.58 9.26
C ILE A 60 46.40 -11.38 10.11
N LYS A 61 47.26 -10.36 10.23
CA LYS A 61 46.96 -9.14 10.99
C LYS A 61 45.85 -8.32 10.33
N GLN A 62 45.84 -8.23 9.01
CA GLN A 62 44.81 -7.56 8.24
C GLN A 62 43.48 -8.31 8.31
N GLU A 63 43.49 -9.63 8.13
CA GLU A 63 42.31 -10.49 8.30
C GLU A 63 41.70 -10.35 9.71
N ASN A 64 42.53 -10.36 10.75
CA ASN A 64 42.07 -10.16 12.13
C ASN A 64 41.47 -8.76 12.34
N ASN A 65 42.06 -7.71 11.75
CA ASN A 65 41.54 -6.35 11.84
C ASN A 65 40.20 -6.21 11.10
N ASP A 66 40.09 -6.78 9.91
CA ASP A 66 38.86 -6.81 9.12
C ASP A 66 37.76 -7.58 9.86
N GLU A 67 38.10 -8.69 10.53
CA GLU A 67 37.19 -9.45 11.39
C GLU A 67 36.70 -8.61 12.58
N ILE A 68 37.60 -7.87 13.24
CA ILE A 68 37.25 -6.98 14.36
C ILE A 68 36.34 -5.83 13.89
N GLU A 69 36.64 -5.20 12.76
CA GLU A 69 35.81 -4.12 12.20
C GLU A 69 34.43 -4.65 11.77
N ASN A 70 34.37 -5.80 11.13
CA ASN A 70 33.14 -6.47 10.77
C ASN A 70 32.30 -6.80 12.01
N ASN A 71 32.90 -7.36 13.06
CA ASN A 71 32.23 -7.63 14.34
C ASN A 71 31.70 -6.35 14.99
N ARG A 72 32.45 -5.25 14.92
CA ARG A 72 32.02 -3.94 15.44
C ARG A 72 30.84 -3.38 14.65
N TYR A 73 30.88 -3.46 13.34
CA TYR A 73 29.81 -3.02 12.45
C TYR A 73 28.53 -3.86 12.64
N GLN A 74 28.67 -5.17 12.77
CA GLN A 74 27.57 -6.09 13.11
C GLN A 74 26.91 -5.73 14.43
N LYS A 75 27.70 -5.53 15.49
CA LYS A 75 27.19 -5.16 16.81
C LYS A 75 26.46 -3.81 16.75
N PHE A 76 26.97 -2.87 15.95
CA PHE A 76 26.29 -1.59 15.70
C PHE A 76 24.94 -1.78 14.99
N LEU A 77 24.89 -2.55 13.90
CA LEU A 77 23.64 -2.84 13.18
C LEU A 77 22.63 -3.59 14.05
N ALA A 78 23.08 -4.62 14.78
CA ALA A 78 22.26 -5.39 15.70
C ALA A 78 21.66 -4.51 16.79
N ASN A 79 22.46 -3.61 17.39
CA ASN A 79 21.98 -2.65 18.38
C ASN A 79 20.98 -1.66 17.79
N LEU A 80 21.19 -1.22 16.55
CA LEU A 80 20.29 -0.29 15.86
C LEU A 80 18.94 -0.94 15.54
N ILE A 81 18.96 -2.15 14.99
CA ILE A 81 17.76 -2.95 14.70
C ILE A 81 17.01 -3.26 16.00
N ASN A 82 17.72 -3.73 17.04
CA ASN A 82 17.14 -3.98 18.36
C ASN A 82 16.54 -2.71 18.97
N LYS A 83 17.20 -1.56 18.85
CA LYS A 83 16.67 -0.29 19.38
C LYS A 83 15.34 0.08 18.73
N GLN A 84 15.19 -0.12 17.42
CA GLN A 84 13.93 0.18 16.73
C GLN A 84 12.85 -0.88 16.98
N LEU A 85 13.21 -2.16 16.95
CA LEU A 85 12.26 -3.27 17.14
C LEU A 85 11.83 -3.47 18.59
N LYS A 86 12.64 -3.06 19.57
CA LYS A 86 12.28 -3.03 20.99
C LYS A 86 11.04 -2.18 21.26
N SER A 87 10.79 -1.16 20.43
CA SER A 87 9.60 -0.32 20.52
C SER A 87 8.28 -1.05 20.17
N ILE A 88 8.38 -2.30 19.70
CA ILE A 88 7.28 -3.19 19.31
C ILE A 88 7.29 -4.47 20.17
N ASP A 89 8.13 -4.50 21.22
CA ASP A 89 8.37 -5.66 22.07
C ASP A 89 8.88 -6.91 21.30
N ILE A 90 9.60 -6.68 20.21
CA ILE A 90 10.25 -7.74 19.44
C ILE A 90 11.73 -7.76 19.79
N ARG A 91 12.18 -8.90 20.33
CA ARG A 91 13.61 -9.17 20.56
C ARG A 91 14.20 -9.78 19.30
N VAL A 92 15.36 -9.26 18.89
CA VAL A 92 16.06 -9.71 17.68
C VAL A 92 17.45 -10.18 18.05
N LYS A 93 17.80 -11.38 17.61
CA LYS A 93 19.17 -11.85 17.59
C LYS A 93 19.67 -11.74 16.15
N LEU A 94 20.84 -11.16 15.96
CA LEU A 94 21.45 -11.01 14.64
C LEU A 94 22.72 -11.84 14.62
N GLU A 95 22.81 -12.73 13.65
CA GLU A 95 23.96 -13.59 13.39
C GLU A 95 24.47 -13.23 11.99
N LEU A 96 25.76 -13.01 11.84
CA LEU A 96 26.35 -12.81 10.51
C LEU A 96 26.96 -14.12 10.06
N ASP A 97 26.59 -14.56 8.87
CA ASP A 97 27.38 -15.50 8.11
C ASP A 97 28.22 -14.71 7.09
N SER A 98 29.35 -15.27 6.71
CA SER A 98 30.29 -14.77 5.68
C SER A 98 29.62 -14.23 4.41
N THR A 99 28.40 -14.68 4.09
CA THR A 99 27.67 -14.33 2.86
C THR A 99 26.32 -13.65 3.09
N HIS A 100 25.78 -13.63 4.32
CA HIS A 100 24.44 -13.13 4.58
C HIS A 100 24.20 -12.72 6.05
N PHE A 101 23.29 -11.77 6.24
CA PHE A 101 22.78 -11.44 7.58
C PHE A 101 21.65 -12.40 7.95
N ASN A 102 21.74 -13.08 9.08
CA ASN A 102 20.65 -13.87 9.64
C ASN A 102 20.00 -13.11 10.81
N ILE A 103 18.73 -12.78 10.67
CA ILE A 103 17.94 -12.04 11.66
C ILE A 103 16.93 -13.01 12.26
N ILE A 104 17.15 -13.35 13.52
CA ILE A 104 16.34 -14.30 14.27
C ILE A 104 15.36 -13.52 15.17
N LEU A 105 14.08 -13.80 14.98
CA LEU A 105 12.95 -13.23 15.70
C LEU A 105 12.31 -14.30 16.58
N ASN A 106 11.87 -13.92 17.77
CA ASN A 106 11.20 -14.86 18.69
C ASN A 106 9.68 -14.65 18.68
N ASN A 107 8.95 -15.76 18.51
CA ASN A 107 7.51 -15.91 18.64
C ASN A 107 6.67 -14.96 17.76
N ILE A 108 7.07 -14.76 16.49
CA ILE A 108 6.31 -13.93 15.55
C ILE A 108 5.40 -14.79 14.68
N ASN A 109 4.09 -14.59 14.83
CA ASN A 109 3.08 -15.21 13.97
C ASN A 109 3.26 -14.80 12.50
N SER A 110 3.06 -15.75 11.57
CA SER A 110 3.08 -15.56 10.12
C SER A 110 2.20 -14.39 9.63
N GLN A 111 1.11 -14.07 10.34
CA GLN A 111 0.25 -12.92 10.02
C GLN A 111 0.98 -11.56 10.10
N LYS A 112 2.03 -11.44 10.93
CA LYS A 112 2.83 -10.21 11.08
C LYS A 112 4.10 -10.23 10.21
N LYS A 113 4.40 -11.35 9.53
CA LYS A 113 5.62 -11.59 8.74
C LYS A 113 5.94 -10.40 7.84
N THR A 114 5.05 -10.09 6.90
CA THR A 114 5.34 -9.11 5.84
C THR A 114 5.60 -7.71 6.40
N GLY A 115 4.86 -7.30 7.44
CA GLY A 115 5.05 -5.99 8.08
C GLY A 115 6.40 -5.86 8.79
N ILE A 116 6.87 -6.93 9.44
CA ILE A 116 8.18 -6.95 10.12
C ILE A 116 9.32 -7.03 9.11
N VAL A 117 9.20 -7.89 8.10
CA VAL A 117 10.18 -7.99 7.01
C VAL A 117 10.36 -6.64 6.32
N LYS A 118 9.27 -5.94 6.02
CA LYS A 118 9.33 -4.59 5.43
C LYS A 118 10.03 -3.59 6.36
N LEU A 119 9.71 -3.59 7.65
CA LEU A 119 10.32 -2.67 8.60
C LEU A 119 11.84 -2.92 8.73
N ILE A 120 12.27 -4.18 8.74
CA ILE A 120 13.69 -4.55 8.71
C ILE A 120 14.34 -4.08 7.40
N TYR A 121 13.67 -4.30 6.26
CA TYR A 121 14.13 -3.84 4.96
C TYR A 121 14.32 -2.32 4.93
N ASP A 122 13.35 -1.53 5.42
CA ASP A 122 13.41 -0.07 5.45
C ASP A 122 14.56 0.44 6.34
N ILE A 123 14.77 -0.17 7.51
CA ILE A 123 15.87 0.16 8.43
C ILE A 123 17.22 -0.07 7.75
N LEU A 124 17.39 -1.25 7.16
CA LEU A 124 18.64 -1.64 6.53
C LEU A 124 18.91 -0.85 5.25
N LYS A 125 17.88 -0.61 4.42
CA LYS A 125 17.97 0.24 3.22
C LYS A 125 18.41 1.67 3.54
N GLN A 126 18.01 2.22 4.69
CA GLN A 126 18.43 3.57 5.11
C GLN A 126 19.90 3.61 5.56
N LYS A 127 20.47 2.48 6.01
CA LYS A 127 21.79 2.43 6.66
C LYS A 127 22.88 1.83 5.78
N LEU A 128 22.54 0.86 4.95
CA LEU A 128 23.44 0.28 3.96
C LEU A 128 23.51 1.23 2.76
N LYS A 129 24.70 1.70 2.41
CA LYS A 129 24.95 2.47 1.18
C LYS A 129 25.76 1.62 0.23
N ASP A 130 25.43 1.70 -1.06
CA ASP A 130 26.17 1.07 -2.15
C ASP A 130 26.46 -0.44 -1.95
N ALA A 131 25.53 -1.17 -1.33
CA ALA A 131 25.69 -2.58 -1.01
C ALA A 131 24.61 -3.45 -1.66
N GLU A 132 25.00 -4.66 -2.04
CA GLU A 132 24.11 -5.77 -2.38
C GLU A 132 24.29 -6.83 -1.30
N THR A 133 23.35 -6.92 -0.36
CA THR A 133 23.47 -7.86 0.77
C THR A 133 22.22 -8.71 0.92
N SER A 134 22.42 -10.03 1.00
CA SER A 134 21.34 -10.96 1.28
C SER A 134 21.08 -11.06 2.78
N VAL A 135 19.82 -11.01 3.16
CA VAL A 135 19.36 -11.06 4.55
C VAL A 135 18.32 -12.17 4.66
N ILE A 136 18.56 -13.11 5.55
CA ILE A 136 17.63 -14.15 5.92
C ILE A 136 16.96 -13.73 7.23
N ILE A 137 15.64 -13.65 7.23
CA ILE A 137 14.85 -13.33 8.41
C ILE A 137 14.09 -14.58 8.80
N SER A 138 14.34 -15.08 10.00
CA SER A 138 13.78 -16.32 10.53
C SER A 138 13.03 -16.04 11.83
N SER A 139 11.85 -16.63 11.99
CA SER A 139 11.09 -16.56 13.24
C SER A 139 10.95 -17.94 13.86
N PHE A 140 11.26 -18.06 15.15
CA PHE A 140 11.17 -19.31 15.91
C PHE A 140 10.14 -19.21 17.03
N ASP A 141 9.49 -20.33 17.37
CA ASP A 141 8.60 -20.42 18.54
C ASP A 141 9.40 -20.58 19.85
N HIS A 142 8.70 -20.65 20.99
CA HIS A 142 9.34 -20.87 22.30
C HIS A 142 10.05 -22.22 22.44
N LYS A 143 9.75 -23.19 21.58
CA LYS A 143 10.37 -24.52 21.53
C LYS A 143 11.49 -24.57 20.48
N ASN A 144 11.89 -23.42 19.93
CA ASN A 144 12.90 -23.29 18.89
C ASN A 144 12.53 -23.97 17.56
N ASN A 145 11.24 -24.14 17.27
CA ASN A 145 10.76 -24.58 15.96
C ASN A 145 10.64 -23.38 15.00
N LEU A 146 11.05 -23.56 13.76
CA LEU A 146 10.91 -22.54 12.72
C LEU A 146 9.44 -22.32 12.36
N ILE A 147 8.94 -21.10 12.56
CA ILE A 147 7.58 -20.70 12.18
C ILE A 147 7.57 -20.25 10.71
N TRP A 148 8.51 -19.39 10.33
CA TRP A 148 8.67 -18.91 8.96
C TRP A 148 10.09 -18.38 8.74
N GLN A 149 10.52 -18.39 7.48
CA GLN A 149 11.78 -17.83 7.01
C GLN A 149 11.53 -17.05 5.72
N GLU A 150 12.22 -15.93 5.55
CA GLU A 150 12.14 -15.09 4.34
C GLU A 150 13.54 -14.63 3.96
N LYS A 151 13.89 -14.74 2.67
CA LYS A 151 15.15 -14.20 2.15
C LYS A 151 14.87 -12.92 1.38
N ILE A 152 15.46 -11.82 1.83
CA ILE A 152 15.39 -10.52 1.16
C ILE A 152 16.78 -10.13 0.68
N THR A 153 16.86 -9.34 -0.39
CA THR A 153 18.13 -8.82 -0.88
C THR A 153 18.10 -7.30 -0.87
N ILE A 154 19.00 -6.69 -0.11
CA ILE A 154 19.04 -5.24 0.03
C ILE A 154 20.00 -4.70 -1.02
N CYS A 155 19.44 -3.97 -1.97
CA CYS A 155 20.21 -3.30 -3.02
C CYS A 155 20.11 -1.79 -2.79
N THR A 156 21.23 -1.14 -2.50
CA THR A 156 21.29 0.32 -2.29
C THR A 156 22.29 0.97 -3.23
N GLY A 157 22.17 2.29 -3.40
CA GLY A 157 23.08 3.06 -4.24
C GLY A 157 23.04 2.63 -5.72
N ILE A 158 24.20 2.29 -6.28
CA ILE A 158 24.36 1.86 -7.68
C ILE A 158 23.48 0.64 -8.02
N TYR A 159 23.20 -0.22 -7.03
CA TYR A 159 22.41 -1.45 -7.23
C TYR A 159 20.90 -1.28 -7.09
N ALA A 160 20.39 -0.08 -6.77
CA ALA A 160 18.96 0.15 -6.50
C ALA A 160 18.03 -0.32 -7.63
N HIS A 161 18.49 -0.26 -8.89
CA HIS A 161 17.75 -0.73 -10.06
C HIS A 161 17.44 -2.24 -10.02
N LYS A 162 18.26 -3.05 -9.34
CA LYS A 162 18.05 -4.50 -9.21
C LYS A 162 17.03 -4.87 -8.13
N ALA A 163 16.65 -3.95 -7.24
CA ALA A 163 15.77 -4.24 -6.10
C ALA A 163 14.40 -4.84 -6.52
N LYS A 164 13.90 -4.46 -7.70
CA LYS A 164 12.65 -4.98 -8.28
C LYS A 164 12.73 -6.49 -8.56
N ASN A 165 13.91 -7.03 -8.84
CA ASN A 165 14.06 -8.45 -9.18
C ASN A 165 14.04 -9.36 -7.95
N TYR A 166 14.33 -8.81 -6.77
CA TYR A 166 14.49 -9.60 -5.54
C TYR A 166 13.37 -9.40 -4.53
N ASN A 167 12.75 -8.23 -4.44
CA ASN A 167 11.79 -7.89 -3.38
C ASN A 167 10.44 -7.41 -3.91
N THR A 168 9.94 -8.04 -4.99
CA THR A 168 8.67 -7.66 -5.62
C THR A 168 7.51 -7.58 -4.62
N GLU A 169 7.37 -8.54 -3.71
CA GLU A 169 6.27 -8.56 -2.74
C GLU A 169 6.31 -7.37 -1.76
N ILE A 170 7.49 -7.03 -1.25
CA ILE A 170 7.68 -5.90 -0.32
C ILE A 170 7.36 -4.58 -1.02
N LEU A 171 7.85 -4.41 -2.25
CA LEU A 171 7.61 -3.22 -3.06
C LEU A 171 6.14 -3.08 -3.47
N LEU A 172 5.47 -4.19 -3.80
CA LEU A 172 4.03 -4.20 -4.08
C LEU A 172 3.22 -3.82 -2.84
N GLN A 173 3.58 -4.35 -1.66
CA GLN A 173 2.91 -3.99 -0.42
C GLN A 173 3.14 -2.51 -0.05
N GLU A 174 4.33 -1.98 -0.31
CA GLU A 174 4.63 -0.56 -0.17
C GLU A 174 3.79 0.30 -1.11
N ALA A 175 3.76 -0.05 -2.39
CA ALA A 175 2.93 0.62 -3.37
C ALA A 175 1.46 0.60 -2.97
N GLU A 176 0.96 -0.53 -2.46
CA GLU A 176 -0.42 -0.65 -1.95
C GLU A 176 -0.66 0.22 -0.72
N THR A 177 0.28 0.25 0.23
CA THR A 177 0.17 1.10 1.43
C THR A 177 0.11 2.57 1.04
N ASN A 178 1.00 3.00 0.14
CA ASN A 178 1.05 4.37 -0.36
C ASN A 178 -0.22 4.71 -1.13
N THR A 179 -0.67 3.80 -2.00
CA THR A 179 -1.91 3.95 -2.77
C THR A 179 -3.12 4.11 -1.83
N ASN A 180 -3.29 3.24 -0.85
CA ASN A 180 -4.41 3.33 0.10
C ASN A 180 -4.37 4.61 0.95
N THR A 181 -3.16 5.09 1.29
CA THR A 181 -2.97 6.29 2.11
C THR A 181 -3.25 7.56 1.32
N TYR A 182 -2.74 7.67 0.09
CA TYR A 182 -2.75 8.94 -0.64
C TYR A 182 -3.82 9.03 -1.72
N ALA A 183 -4.39 7.92 -2.18
CA ALA A 183 -5.33 7.97 -3.31
C ALA A 183 -6.57 8.83 -3.02
N LEU A 184 -7.21 8.67 -1.85
CA LEU A 184 -8.40 9.46 -1.52
C LEU A 184 -8.10 10.95 -1.32
N PRO A 185 -7.09 11.37 -0.52
CA PRO A 185 -6.71 12.79 -0.44
C PRO A 185 -6.36 13.41 -1.80
N ILE A 186 -5.60 12.70 -2.63
CA ILE A 186 -5.25 13.16 -3.98
C ILE A 186 -6.50 13.26 -4.85
N ALA A 187 -7.40 12.28 -4.79
CA ALA A 187 -8.65 12.30 -5.53
C ALA A 187 -9.56 13.47 -5.10
N PHE A 188 -9.60 13.83 -3.81
CA PHE A 188 -10.29 15.03 -3.35
C PHE A 188 -9.66 16.32 -3.87
N LEU A 189 -8.33 16.40 -3.91
CA LEU A 189 -7.64 17.54 -4.51
C LEU A 189 -7.95 17.65 -6.01
N ILE A 190 -7.95 16.53 -6.73
CA ILE A 190 -8.33 16.48 -8.15
C ILE A 190 -9.79 16.90 -8.32
N ALA A 191 -10.72 16.35 -7.53
CA ALA A 191 -12.13 16.71 -7.56
C ALA A 191 -12.33 18.22 -7.30
N PHE A 192 -11.63 18.78 -6.31
CA PHE A 192 -11.62 20.21 -6.04
C PHE A 192 -11.17 21.02 -7.27
N ILE A 193 -10.09 20.62 -7.94
CA ILE A 193 -9.65 21.28 -9.19
C ILE A 193 -10.71 21.14 -10.29
N ILE A 194 -11.30 19.95 -10.45
CA ILE A 194 -12.33 19.69 -11.47
C ILE A 194 -13.57 20.56 -11.23
N THR A 195 -13.91 20.91 -9.98
CA THR A 195 -15.06 21.79 -9.70
C THR A 195 -14.96 23.20 -10.32
N PHE A 196 -13.76 23.65 -10.68
CA PHE A 196 -13.57 24.90 -11.44
C PHE A 196 -13.88 24.75 -12.94
N ILE A 197 -14.08 23.52 -13.42
CA ILE A 197 -14.44 23.19 -14.79
C ILE A 197 -15.90 22.72 -14.77
N GLU A 198 -16.84 23.68 -14.72
CA GLU A 198 -18.27 23.41 -14.57
C GLU A 198 -18.82 22.36 -15.55
N PRO A 199 -18.54 22.41 -16.87
CA PRO A 199 -19.08 21.45 -17.82
C PRO A 199 -18.64 20.01 -17.51
N LEU A 200 -17.38 19.82 -17.09
CA LEU A 200 -16.84 18.50 -16.81
C LEU A 200 -17.45 17.91 -15.53
N THR A 201 -17.51 18.73 -14.47
CA THR A 201 -18.14 18.33 -13.19
C THR A 201 -19.59 17.95 -13.41
N TRP A 202 -20.29 18.73 -14.22
CA TRP A 202 -21.70 18.49 -14.51
C TRP A 202 -21.91 17.20 -15.31
N ILE A 203 -21.11 16.92 -16.35
CA ILE A 203 -21.21 15.65 -17.12
C ILE A 203 -21.03 14.44 -16.20
N ILE A 204 -19.99 14.47 -15.35
CA ILE A 204 -19.68 13.36 -14.45
C ILE A 204 -20.81 13.16 -13.44
N THR A 205 -21.30 14.25 -12.84
CA THR A 205 -22.35 14.21 -11.83
C THR A 205 -23.68 13.74 -12.42
N MET A 206 -24.07 14.27 -13.58
CA MET A 206 -25.30 13.86 -14.27
C MET A 206 -25.26 12.38 -14.64
N LEU A 207 -24.13 11.85 -15.11
CA LEU A 207 -24.04 10.42 -15.40
C LEU A 207 -24.36 9.57 -14.16
N VAL A 208 -23.82 9.94 -12.99
CA VAL A 208 -24.07 9.23 -11.73
C VAL A 208 -25.50 9.44 -11.24
N HIS A 209 -26.05 10.63 -11.42
CA HIS A 209 -27.45 10.97 -11.13
C HIS A 209 -28.41 10.05 -11.88
N GLU A 210 -28.25 9.95 -13.21
CA GLU A 210 -29.08 9.08 -14.05
C GLU A 210 -28.86 7.59 -13.71
N PHE A 211 -27.62 7.21 -13.40
CA PHE A 211 -27.35 5.87 -12.87
C PHE A 211 -28.09 5.61 -11.55
N GLY A 212 -28.31 6.64 -10.74
CA GLY A 212 -29.14 6.63 -9.54
C GLY A 212 -30.56 6.17 -9.83
N HIS A 213 -31.28 6.85 -10.73
CA HIS A 213 -32.60 6.41 -11.20
C HIS A 213 -32.58 4.97 -11.71
N ALA A 214 -31.61 4.64 -12.58
CA ALA A 214 -31.51 3.33 -13.18
C ALA A 214 -31.27 2.23 -12.14
N THR A 215 -30.51 2.49 -11.08
CA THR A 215 -30.27 1.50 -10.02
C THR A 215 -31.55 1.17 -9.25
N ILE A 216 -32.38 2.16 -8.95
CA ILE A 216 -33.68 1.92 -8.32
C ILE A 216 -34.60 1.14 -9.27
N ALA A 217 -34.66 1.53 -10.54
CA ALA A 217 -35.45 0.84 -11.56
C ALA A 217 -35.03 -0.62 -11.73
N TRP A 218 -33.73 -0.90 -11.89
CA TRP A 218 -33.21 -2.26 -12.06
C TRP A 218 -33.44 -3.14 -10.83
N LEU A 219 -33.23 -2.60 -9.62
CA LEU A 219 -33.48 -3.34 -8.37
C LEU A 219 -34.97 -3.63 -8.15
N SER A 220 -35.85 -2.79 -8.68
CA SER A 220 -37.31 -3.00 -8.70
C SER A 220 -37.81 -3.83 -9.89
N GLY A 221 -36.92 -4.29 -10.77
CA GLY A 221 -37.24 -5.13 -11.92
C GLY A 221 -37.77 -4.39 -13.14
N TYR A 222 -37.64 -3.07 -13.21
CA TYR A 222 -38.03 -2.25 -14.36
C TYR A 222 -36.86 -2.10 -15.34
N ARG A 223 -37.16 -2.11 -16.64
CA ARG A 223 -36.16 -1.79 -17.66
C ARG A 223 -35.82 -0.31 -17.56
N ALA A 224 -34.53 -0.01 -17.46
CA ALA A 224 -34.01 1.34 -17.49
C ALA A 224 -32.79 1.41 -18.40
N MET A 225 -32.69 2.50 -19.14
CA MET A 225 -31.53 2.85 -19.97
C MET A 225 -31.05 4.24 -19.57
N VAL A 226 -29.80 4.30 -19.12
CA VAL A 226 -29.11 5.56 -18.80
C VAL A 226 -28.75 6.25 -20.11
N THR A 227 -29.18 7.50 -20.27
CA THR A 227 -28.76 8.38 -21.37
C THR A 227 -28.03 9.60 -20.81
N PHE A 228 -27.51 10.46 -21.68
CA PHE A 228 -26.80 11.67 -21.24
C PHE A 228 -27.68 12.70 -20.53
N ALA A 229 -29.00 12.69 -20.81
CA ALA A 229 -29.91 13.75 -20.39
C ALA A 229 -31.15 13.23 -19.64
N GLY A 230 -31.13 11.96 -19.20
CA GLY A 230 -32.27 11.32 -18.56
C GLY A 230 -32.19 9.79 -18.54
N THR A 231 -33.02 9.17 -17.72
CA THR A 231 -33.15 7.72 -17.63
C THR A 231 -34.47 7.29 -18.24
N ILE A 232 -34.41 6.52 -19.34
CA ILE A 232 -35.62 6.01 -20.01
C ILE A 232 -36.06 4.73 -19.30
N ILE A 233 -37.28 4.72 -18.77
CA ILE A 233 -37.79 3.64 -17.92
C ILE A 233 -39.09 3.06 -18.50
N SER A 234 -39.19 1.73 -18.50
CA SER A 234 -40.41 1.02 -18.88
C SER A 234 -41.50 1.15 -17.82
N PRO A 235 -42.78 1.30 -18.19
CA PRO A 235 -43.89 1.38 -17.23
C PRO A 235 -44.17 0.04 -16.53
N THR A 236 -43.71 -1.08 -17.10
CA THR A 236 -43.95 -2.43 -16.58
C THR A 236 -42.66 -3.12 -16.13
N LYS A 237 -42.80 -3.99 -15.12
CA LYS A 237 -41.73 -4.86 -14.64
C LYS A 237 -41.37 -5.89 -15.71
N SER A 238 -40.11 -6.30 -15.73
CA SER A 238 -39.57 -7.28 -16.66
C SER A 238 -38.81 -8.37 -15.93
N PHE A 239 -39.28 -9.61 -16.05
CA PHE A 239 -38.57 -10.79 -15.53
C PHE A 239 -37.14 -10.88 -16.06
N PHE A 240 -36.91 -10.45 -17.29
CA PHE A 240 -35.57 -10.39 -17.89
C PHE A 240 -34.62 -9.51 -17.06
N VAL A 241 -35.07 -8.35 -16.60
CA VAL A 241 -34.24 -7.45 -15.77
C VAL A 241 -34.01 -8.06 -14.40
N TYR A 242 -35.07 -8.54 -13.74
CA TYR A 242 -34.95 -9.17 -12.43
C TYR A 242 -33.96 -10.34 -12.44
N PHE A 243 -34.14 -11.31 -13.33
CA PHE A 243 -33.22 -12.44 -13.43
C PHE A 243 -31.85 -12.03 -13.95
N GLY A 244 -31.75 -11.04 -14.84
CA GLY A 244 -30.49 -10.49 -15.32
C GLY A 244 -29.62 -9.92 -14.20
N ILE A 245 -30.19 -9.04 -13.35
CA ILE A 245 -29.47 -8.49 -12.19
C ILE A 245 -29.14 -9.59 -11.19
N LEU A 246 -30.07 -10.53 -10.92
CA LEU A 246 -29.82 -11.63 -9.99
C LEU A 246 -28.67 -12.53 -10.47
N ILE A 247 -28.56 -12.78 -11.79
CA ILE A 247 -27.45 -13.50 -12.39
C ILE A 247 -26.14 -12.72 -12.20
N LEU A 248 -26.11 -11.40 -12.44
CA LEU A 248 -24.91 -10.58 -12.23
C LEU A 248 -24.45 -10.60 -10.77
N ILE A 249 -25.39 -10.51 -9.83
CA ILE A 249 -25.11 -10.64 -8.39
C ILE A 249 -24.58 -12.05 -8.09
N GLY A 250 -25.22 -13.09 -8.61
CA GLY A 250 -24.80 -14.50 -8.43
C GLY A 250 -23.41 -14.79 -9.00
N LEU A 251 -23.08 -14.24 -10.16
CA LEU A 251 -21.74 -14.34 -10.76
C LEU A 251 -20.71 -13.61 -9.89
N THR A 252 -21.04 -12.42 -9.38
CA THR A 252 -20.18 -11.66 -8.47
C THR A 252 -19.92 -12.44 -7.18
N PHE A 253 -20.96 -13.04 -6.60
CA PHE A 253 -20.86 -13.91 -5.42
C PHE A 253 -19.96 -15.11 -5.72
N TYR A 254 -20.21 -15.83 -6.81
CA TYR A 254 -19.46 -17.03 -7.19
C TYR A 254 -17.97 -16.73 -7.41
N LYS A 255 -17.65 -15.63 -8.10
CA LYS A 255 -16.26 -15.20 -8.28
C LYS A 255 -15.60 -14.79 -6.98
N SER A 256 -16.33 -14.05 -6.14
CA SER A 256 -15.83 -13.66 -4.81
C SER A 256 -15.56 -14.86 -3.92
N TRP A 257 -16.40 -15.89 -3.99
CA TRP A 257 -16.19 -17.16 -3.28
C TRP A 257 -14.93 -17.88 -3.76
N LYS A 258 -14.74 -18.01 -5.08
CA LYS A 258 -13.52 -18.61 -5.66
C LYS A 258 -12.24 -17.84 -5.31
N GLU A 259 -12.33 -16.52 -5.12
CA GLU A 259 -11.21 -15.65 -4.74
C GLU A 259 -11.09 -15.41 -3.22
N GLY A 260 -11.93 -16.03 -2.39
CA GLY A 260 -11.90 -15.87 -0.93
C GLY A 260 -12.32 -14.48 -0.40
N LYS A 261 -12.98 -13.66 -1.22
CA LYS A 261 -13.41 -12.29 -0.91
C LYS A 261 -14.73 -12.27 -0.13
N LYS A 262 -14.67 -12.64 1.15
CA LYS A 262 -15.85 -12.78 2.04
C LYS A 262 -16.73 -11.53 2.14
N THR A 263 -16.15 -10.35 2.14
CA THR A 263 -16.91 -9.09 2.23
C THR A 263 -17.83 -8.89 1.03
N ILE A 264 -17.31 -9.11 -0.18
CA ILE A 264 -18.10 -8.99 -1.42
C ILE A 264 -19.21 -10.05 -1.46
N MET A 265 -18.95 -11.26 -0.96
CA MET A 265 -19.98 -12.30 -0.85
C MET A 265 -21.17 -11.82 0.01
N ILE A 266 -20.89 -11.23 1.17
CA ILE A 266 -21.94 -10.69 2.06
C ILE A 266 -22.71 -9.57 1.36
N VAL A 267 -22.01 -8.64 0.70
CA VAL A 267 -22.65 -7.56 -0.07
C VAL A 267 -23.55 -8.11 -1.17
N SER A 268 -23.11 -9.13 -1.92
CA SER A 268 -23.94 -9.77 -2.95
C SER A 268 -25.22 -10.39 -2.37
N ILE A 269 -25.16 -11.04 -1.20
CA ILE A 269 -26.35 -11.58 -0.53
C ILE A 269 -27.30 -10.44 -0.14
N ILE A 270 -26.78 -9.37 0.47
CA ILE A 270 -27.59 -8.21 0.86
C ILE A 270 -28.26 -7.58 -0.37
N LEU A 271 -27.53 -7.41 -1.48
CA LEU A 271 -28.08 -6.88 -2.72
C LEU A 271 -29.17 -7.78 -3.32
N ALA A 272 -29.03 -9.10 -3.27
CA ALA A 272 -30.06 -10.02 -3.72
C ALA A 272 -31.35 -9.89 -2.88
N ILE A 273 -31.21 -9.74 -1.56
CA ILE A 273 -32.35 -9.52 -0.65
C ILE A 273 -33.01 -8.18 -0.95
N ILE A 274 -32.23 -7.10 -1.10
CA ILE A 274 -32.74 -5.76 -1.44
C ILE A 274 -33.50 -5.82 -2.76
N GLN A 275 -32.93 -6.45 -3.80
CA GLN A 275 -33.58 -6.61 -5.09
C GLN A 275 -34.92 -7.37 -4.95
N PHE A 276 -34.96 -8.45 -4.17
CA PHE A 276 -36.19 -9.20 -3.94
C PHE A 276 -37.27 -8.32 -3.30
N ILE A 277 -36.92 -7.57 -2.25
CA ILE A 277 -37.84 -6.64 -1.57
C ILE A 277 -38.32 -5.55 -2.55
N PHE A 278 -37.40 -4.93 -3.29
CA PHE A 278 -37.71 -3.84 -4.21
C PHE A 278 -38.58 -4.29 -5.38
N THR A 279 -38.40 -5.53 -5.84
CA THR A 279 -39.18 -6.08 -6.94
C THR A 279 -40.56 -6.55 -6.49
N TRP A 280 -40.70 -7.19 -5.33
CA TRP A 280 -41.93 -7.90 -4.97
C TRP A 280 -42.76 -7.23 -3.86
N ASN A 281 -42.12 -6.51 -2.94
CA ASN A 281 -42.79 -6.02 -1.73
C ASN A 281 -43.09 -4.51 -1.77
N ILE A 282 -42.39 -3.75 -2.61
CA ILE A 282 -42.57 -2.29 -2.70
C ILE A 282 -43.79 -1.95 -3.59
N SER A 283 -44.65 -1.06 -3.09
CA SER A 283 -45.78 -0.52 -3.84
C SER A 283 -45.31 0.40 -4.97
N TYR A 284 -46.16 0.59 -5.99
CA TYR A 284 -45.82 1.48 -7.10
C TYR A 284 -45.55 2.93 -6.68
N SER A 285 -46.31 3.46 -5.70
CA SER A 285 -46.09 4.81 -5.16
C SER A 285 -44.73 4.96 -4.49
N THR A 286 -44.34 3.99 -3.66
CA THR A 286 -43.04 3.98 -3.00
C THR A 286 -41.91 3.79 -4.02
N TYR A 287 -42.11 2.97 -5.05
CA TYR A 287 -41.18 2.85 -6.17
C TYR A 287 -40.97 4.19 -6.87
N GLN A 288 -42.04 4.91 -7.23
CA GLN A 288 -41.95 6.22 -7.87
C GLN A 288 -41.20 7.22 -6.98
N MET A 289 -41.55 7.30 -5.69
CA MET A 289 -40.82 8.14 -4.73
C MET A 289 -39.32 7.79 -4.71
N LEU A 290 -38.98 6.50 -4.57
CA LEU A 290 -37.58 6.05 -4.55
C LEU A 290 -36.87 6.33 -5.87
N LEU A 291 -37.58 6.27 -7.00
CA LEU A 291 -37.04 6.52 -8.31
C LEU A 291 -36.56 7.97 -8.43
N TYR A 292 -37.42 8.95 -8.14
CA TYR A 292 -37.05 10.38 -8.17
C TYR A 292 -36.09 10.76 -7.05
N PHE A 293 -36.21 10.12 -5.88
CA PHE A 293 -35.18 10.23 -4.86
C PHE A 293 -33.82 9.75 -5.37
N GLY A 294 -33.83 8.69 -6.18
CA GLY A 294 -32.66 7.96 -6.67
C GLY A 294 -31.72 8.79 -7.52
N GLY A 295 -32.17 9.85 -8.20
CA GLY A 295 -31.28 10.74 -8.97
C GLY A 295 -30.23 11.37 -8.07
N ILE A 296 -30.67 12.30 -7.23
CA ILE A 296 -29.80 12.98 -6.26
C ILE A 296 -29.30 12.04 -5.16
N GLY A 297 -30.13 11.08 -4.72
CA GLY A 297 -29.73 10.06 -3.76
C GLY A 297 -28.55 9.24 -4.28
N GLY A 298 -28.58 8.88 -5.57
CA GLY A 298 -27.54 8.16 -6.28
C GLY A 298 -26.22 8.93 -6.33
N GLU A 299 -26.27 10.25 -6.50
CA GLU A 299 -25.08 11.11 -6.38
C GLU A 299 -24.35 10.94 -5.04
N PHE A 300 -25.05 10.55 -3.96
CA PHE A 300 -24.46 10.26 -2.66
C PHE A 300 -24.09 8.79 -2.46
N TYR A 301 -25.05 7.86 -2.61
CA TYR A 301 -24.78 6.46 -2.27
C TYR A 301 -23.93 5.75 -3.34
N LEU A 302 -24.11 6.02 -4.64
CA LEU A 302 -23.30 5.40 -5.68
C LEU A 302 -21.87 5.94 -5.66
N SER A 303 -21.70 7.25 -5.50
CA SER A 303 -20.37 7.85 -5.38
C SER A 303 -19.62 7.30 -4.17
N THR A 304 -20.31 7.13 -3.04
CA THR A 304 -19.78 6.48 -1.84
C THR A 304 -19.37 5.03 -2.13
N LEU A 305 -20.22 4.25 -2.81
CA LEU A 305 -19.89 2.88 -3.20
C LEU A 305 -18.68 2.81 -4.15
N LEU A 306 -18.54 3.74 -5.11
CA LEU A 306 -17.38 3.83 -6.00
C LEU A 306 -16.10 4.12 -5.21
N ILE A 307 -16.16 5.03 -4.23
CA ILE A 307 -15.03 5.35 -3.33
C ILE A 307 -14.68 4.13 -2.45
N ILE A 308 -15.67 3.44 -1.87
CA ILE A 308 -15.43 2.25 -1.05
C ILE A 308 -14.86 1.11 -1.89
N ALA A 309 -15.35 0.92 -3.11
CA ALA A 309 -14.90 -0.13 -4.02
C ALA A 309 -13.43 0.04 -4.44
N PHE A 310 -12.86 1.24 -4.32
CA PHE A 310 -11.41 1.44 -4.43
C PHE A 310 -10.64 0.61 -3.39
N TYR A 311 -11.10 0.64 -2.14
CA TYR A 311 -10.50 -0.08 -1.02
C TYR A 311 -10.93 -1.55 -0.96
N TRP A 312 -12.20 -1.83 -1.27
CA TRP A 312 -12.78 -3.16 -1.32
C TRP A 312 -12.65 -3.73 -2.72
N ARG A 313 -11.48 -4.30 -3.01
CA ARG A 313 -11.15 -4.87 -4.33
C ARG A 313 -12.19 -5.88 -4.81
N LEU A 314 -12.86 -5.56 -5.92
CA LEU A 314 -13.75 -6.48 -6.64
C LEU A 314 -12.97 -7.66 -7.23
N PRO A 315 -13.64 -8.74 -7.67
CA PRO A 315 -12.98 -9.91 -8.26
C PRO A 315 -12.03 -9.56 -9.41
N ASN A 316 -10.89 -10.27 -9.51
CA ASN A 316 -9.80 -9.90 -10.41
C ASN A 316 -10.21 -9.96 -11.89
N LYS A 317 -11.18 -10.82 -12.24
CA LYS A 317 -11.72 -10.92 -13.61
C LYS A 317 -12.40 -9.64 -14.11
N PHE A 318 -12.78 -8.71 -13.24
CA PHE A 318 -13.33 -7.42 -13.63
C PHE A 318 -12.25 -6.40 -14.04
N TYR A 319 -10.96 -6.78 -14.04
CA TYR A 319 -9.84 -5.87 -14.27
C TYR A 319 -9.88 -4.65 -13.33
N TRP A 320 -10.43 -4.86 -12.13
CA TRP A 320 -10.76 -3.78 -11.20
C TRP A 320 -9.54 -3.01 -10.69
N GLU A 321 -8.34 -3.61 -10.69
CA GLU A 321 -7.10 -2.93 -10.33
C GLU A 321 -6.83 -1.67 -11.17
N PHE A 322 -7.26 -1.67 -12.44
CA PHE A 322 -7.18 -0.50 -13.32
C PHE A 322 -8.40 0.42 -13.13
N TRP A 323 -9.61 -0.14 -13.22
CA TRP A 323 -10.86 0.63 -13.20
C TRP A 323 -11.13 1.37 -11.88
N ARG A 324 -10.60 0.88 -10.75
CA ARG A 324 -10.84 1.49 -9.44
C ARG A 324 -10.39 2.94 -9.35
N PHE A 325 -9.34 3.33 -10.09
CA PHE A 325 -8.84 4.71 -10.06
C PHE A 325 -9.80 5.68 -10.75
N PHE A 326 -10.38 5.26 -11.89
CA PHE A 326 -11.43 6.03 -12.57
C PHE A 326 -12.70 6.10 -11.71
N ALA A 327 -13.11 4.97 -11.13
CA ALA A 327 -14.23 4.91 -10.22
C ALA A 327 -14.04 5.87 -9.02
N LEU A 328 -12.83 5.92 -8.45
CA LEU A 328 -12.49 6.84 -7.37
C LEU A 328 -12.65 8.31 -7.80
N ILE A 329 -12.11 8.70 -8.96
CA ILE A 329 -12.22 10.10 -9.43
C ILE A 329 -13.67 10.48 -9.69
N ILE A 330 -14.44 9.63 -10.38
CA ILE A 330 -15.87 9.85 -10.65
C ILE A 330 -16.65 9.97 -9.33
N GLY A 331 -16.41 9.04 -8.41
CA GLY A 331 -17.06 9.01 -7.10
C GLY A 331 -16.74 10.26 -6.28
N VAL A 332 -15.47 10.63 -6.12
CA VAL A 332 -15.10 11.79 -5.30
C VAL A 332 -15.59 13.10 -5.93
N THR A 333 -15.50 13.25 -7.25
CA THR A 333 -15.99 14.46 -7.96
C THR A 333 -17.49 14.65 -7.76
N THR A 334 -18.27 13.59 -7.99
CA THR A 334 -19.72 13.61 -7.80
C THR A 334 -20.08 13.87 -6.34
N PHE A 335 -19.50 13.10 -5.41
CA PHE A 335 -19.80 13.21 -3.98
C PHE A 335 -19.50 14.62 -3.45
N TRP A 336 -18.32 15.15 -3.78
CA TRP A 336 -17.91 16.48 -3.31
C TRP A 336 -18.79 17.59 -3.87
N GLY A 337 -19.12 17.53 -5.17
CA GLY A 337 -20.02 18.49 -5.81
C GLY A 337 -21.42 18.48 -5.17
N SER A 338 -22.01 17.31 -5.01
CA SER A 338 -23.35 17.16 -4.43
C SER A 338 -23.37 17.53 -2.94
N PHE A 339 -22.38 17.08 -2.17
CA PHE A 339 -22.27 17.39 -0.73
C PHE A 339 -22.14 18.90 -0.49
N THR A 340 -21.25 19.58 -1.23
CA THR A 340 -21.05 21.03 -1.07
C THR A 340 -22.30 21.82 -1.47
N LYS A 341 -22.95 21.45 -2.58
CA LYS A 341 -24.21 22.07 -3.04
C LYS A 341 -25.32 21.92 -1.99
N TRP A 342 -25.58 20.71 -1.51
CA TRP A 342 -26.65 20.47 -0.54
C TRP A 342 -26.37 21.07 0.84
N HIS A 343 -25.10 21.12 1.24
CA HIS A 343 -24.68 21.85 2.43
C HIS A 343 -24.94 23.35 2.28
N ARG A 344 -24.63 23.96 1.13
CA ARG A 344 -24.93 25.38 0.86
C ARG A 344 -26.43 25.66 0.84
N ILE A 345 -27.25 24.75 0.30
CA ILE A 345 -28.71 24.84 0.33
C ILE A 345 -29.23 24.84 1.78
N SER A 346 -28.72 23.97 2.65
CA SER A 346 -29.21 23.89 4.05
C SER A 346 -28.91 25.15 4.87
N ILE A 347 -27.82 25.85 4.56
CA ILE A 347 -27.47 27.14 5.20
C ILE A 347 -28.02 28.35 4.45
N GLY A 348 -28.90 28.15 3.46
CA GLY A 348 -29.56 29.23 2.70
C GLY A 348 -28.64 29.99 1.74
N LYS A 349 -27.47 29.45 1.41
CA LYS A 349 -26.50 30.09 0.49
C LYS A 349 -26.70 29.70 -0.98
N ASP A 350 -27.52 28.70 -1.26
CA ASP A 350 -27.90 28.27 -2.61
C ASP A 350 -29.39 27.92 -2.65
N GLN A 351 -29.96 27.92 -3.86
CA GLN A 351 -31.33 27.52 -4.11
C GLN A 351 -31.43 26.04 -4.44
N ILE A 352 -32.57 25.44 -4.09
CA ILE A 352 -32.91 24.09 -4.53
C ILE A 352 -32.97 24.04 -6.07
N PRO A 353 -32.33 23.04 -6.72
CA PRO A 353 -32.32 22.93 -8.17
C PRO A 353 -33.65 22.38 -8.70
N TRP A 354 -34.69 23.21 -8.70
CA TRP A 354 -35.98 22.88 -9.32
C TRP A 354 -35.87 22.81 -10.85
N GLY A 355 -36.71 21.99 -11.48
CA GLY A 355 -36.81 21.87 -12.93
C GLY A 355 -36.13 20.65 -13.53
N THR A 356 -36.32 20.44 -14.84
CA THR A 356 -35.65 19.39 -15.62
C THR A 356 -34.41 19.93 -16.34
N PHE A 357 -33.61 18.99 -16.85
CA PHE A 357 -32.48 19.26 -17.73
C PHE A 357 -32.82 20.16 -18.94
N TRP A 358 -33.96 19.92 -19.59
CA TRP A 358 -34.34 20.59 -20.85
C TRP A 358 -35.27 21.78 -20.66
N GLY A 359 -36.07 21.81 -19.59
CA GLY A 359 -37.11 22.81 -19.35
C GLY A 359 -36.71 23.98 -18.44
N GLY A 360 -35.52 23.92 -17.81
CA GLY A 360 -35.02 24.96 -16.92
C GLY A 360 -35.77 25.06 -15.57
N ARG A 361 -35.47 26.10 -14.78
CA ARG A 361 -36.10 26.37 -13.48
C ARG A 361 -37.58 26.68 -13.67
N GLY A 362 -38.45 25.68 -13.49
CA GLY A 362 -39.91 25.84 -13.63
C GLY A 362 -40.62 24.65 -14.29
N ASP A 363 -39.88 23.72 -14.90
CA ASP A 363 -40.47 22.51 -15.46
C ASP A 363 -40.93 21.54 -14.35
N SER A 364 -42.18 21.08 -14.44
CA SER A 364 -42.83 20.21 -13.45
C SER A 364 -42.24 18.80 -13.41
N GLY A 365 -41.48 18.38 -14.43
CA GLY A 365 -40.94 17.03 -14.54
C GLY A 365 -39.65 16.74 -13.75
N GLY A 366 -39.07 17.71 -13.05
CA GLY A 366 -37.81 17.51 -12.31
C GLY A 366 -37.99 16.65 -11.06
N ASP A 367 -36.97 15.90 -10.65
CA ASP A 367 -37.01 15.02 -9.47
C ASP A 367 -37.62 15.67 -8.23
N LEU A 368 -37.13 16.87 -7.91
CA LEU A 368 -37.54 17.60 -6.72
C LEU A 368 -38.97 18.12 -6.85
N ASN A 369 -39.38 18.50 -8.06
CA ASN A 369 -40.76 18.90 -8.35
C ASN A 369 -41.72 17.74 -8.10
N VAL A 370 -41.38 16.54 -8.57
CA VAL A 370 -42.21 15.34 -8.36
C VAL A 370 -42.23 14.94 -6.88
N LEU A 371 -41.08 14.96 -6.20
CA LEU A 371 -41.03 14.68 -4.76
C LEU A 371 -41.88 15.68 -3.94
N ASN A 372 -41.88 16.96 -4.32
CA ASN A 372 -42.66 17.99 -3.61
C ASN A 372 -44.15 17.93 -3.97
N ASN A 373 -44.48 17.87 -5.25
CA ASN A 373 -45.85 18.07 -5.74
C ASN A 373 -46.66 16.77 -5.74
N ASP A 374 -46.06 15.65 -6.13
CA ASP A 374 -46.78 14.39 -6.33
C ASP A 374 -46.62 13.44 -5.14
N VAL A 375 -45.42 13.39 -4.54
CA VAL A 375 -45.16 12.59 -3.34
C VAL A 375 -45.54 13.36 -2.07
N GLY A 376 -45.52 14.70 -2.10
CA GLY A 376 -45.91 15.56 -0.98
C GLY A 376 -44.80 15.82 0.05
N TRP A 377 -43.53 15.65 -0.31
CA TRP A 377 -42.42 16.01 0.58
C TRP A 377 -42.34 17.52 0.76
N SER A 378 -42.27 17.98 2.00
CA SER A 378 -41.98 19.39 2.25
C SER A 378 -40.55 19.76 1.81
N ILE A 379 -40.34 21.05 1.51
CA ILE A 379 -38.99 21.60 1.22
C ILE A 379 -37.99 21.24 2.31
N ASN A 380 -38.37 21.37 3.59
CA ASN A 380 -37.51 21.04 4.72
C ASN A 380 -37.18 19.55 4.76
N GLN A 381 -38.15 18.69 4.43
CA GLN A 381 -37.92 17.25 4.34
C GLN A 381 -36.93 16.90 3.23
N ILE A 382 -37.03 17.53 2.05
CA ILE A 382 -36.08 17.34 0.93
C ILE A 382 -34.67 17.72 1.39
N ILE A 383 -34.49 18.94 1.93
CA ILE A 383 -33.20 19.44 2.39
C ILE A 383 -32.60 18.52 3.45
N ASN A 384 -33.39 18.17 4.48
CA ASN A 384 -32.92 17.35 5.59
C ASN A 384 -32.56 15.94 5.15
N THR A 385 -33.34 15.34 4.24
CA THR A 385 -33.10 13.98 3.75
C THR A 385 -31.77 13.90 3.01
N TYR A 386 -31.52 14.78 2.04
CA TYR A 386 -30.28 14.75 1.26
C TYR A 386 -29.05 15.18 2.08
N ASN A 387 -29.18 16.16 2.99
CA ASN A 387 -28.08 16.50 3.89
C ASN A 387 -27.76 15.35 4.85
N THR A 388 -28.77 14.72 5.45
CA THR A 388 -28.58 13.57 6.35
C THR A 388 -27.90 12.43 5.61
N LEU A 389 -28.36 12.11 4.39
CA LEU A 389 -27.73 11.10 3.55
C LEU A 389 -26.27 11.45 3.24
N GLY A 390 -25.99 12.71 2.85
CA GLY A 390 -24.64 13.19 2.60
C GLY A 390 -23.71 13.04 3.80
N TYR A 391 -24.16 13.37 5.00
CA TYR A 391 -23.37 13.18 6.23
C TYR A 391 -23.14 11.71 6.57
N ILE A 392 -24.15 10.84 6.42
CA ILE A 392 -23.99 9.39 6.63
C ILE A 392 -22.95 8.84 5.65
N CYS A 393 -23.06 9.17 4.36
CA CYS A 393 -22.11 8.79 3.34
C CYS A 393 -20.69 9.29 3.65
N LEU A 394 -20.54 10.56 4.08
CA LEU A 394 -19.25 11.12 4.48
C LEU A 394 -18.64 10.32 5.64
N LEU A 395 -19.42 9.99 6.66
CA LEU A 395 -18.96 9.18 7.80
C LEU A 395 -18.51 7.78 7.35
N ILE A 396 -19.24 7.13 6.44
CA ILE A 396 -18.86 5.82 5.91
C ILE A 396 -17.55 5.91 5.11
N ILE A 397 -17.38 6.95 4.27
CA ILE A 397 -16.14 7.18 3.52
C ILE A 397 -14.97 7.38 4.48
N LEU A 398 -15.11 8.26 5.48
CA LEU A 398 -14.08 8.53 6.48
C LEU A 398 -13.72 7.29 7.28
N PHE A 399 -14.72 6.55 7.75
CA PHE A 399 -14.50 5.31 8.49
C PHE A 399 -13.76 4.27 7.65
N THR A 400 -14.18 4.08 6.39
CA THR A 400 -13.54 3.15 5.47
C THR A 400 -12.08 3.56 5.21
N TYR A 401 -11.83 4.83 4.91
CA TYR A 401 -10.49 5.36 4.71
C TYR A 401 -9.59 5.12 5.93
N LEU A 402 -10.04 5.51 7.11
CA LEU A 402 -9.29 5.33 8.36
C LEU A 402 -9.04 3.86 8.67
N TYR A 403 -10.03 2.98 8.45
CA TYR A 403 -9.88 1.54 8.61
C TYR A 403 -8.78 0.98 7.68
N PHE A 404 -8.74 1.40 6.41
CA PHE A 404 -7.72 0.92 5.48
C PHE A 404 -6.35 1.50 5.77
N VAL A 405 -6.23 2.78 6.08
CA VAL A 405 -4.97 3.40 6.54
C VAL A 405 -4.44 2.65 7.75
N TRP A 406 -5.29 2.37 8.74
CA TRP A 406 -4.94 1.58 9.91
C TRP A 406 -4.50 0.16 9.55
N LYS A 407 -5.28 -0.55 8.73
CA LYS A 407 -5.02 -1.94 8.35
C LYS A 407 -3.73 -2.09 7.54
N SER A 408 -3.52 -1.25 6.53
CA SER A 408 -2.37 -1.36 5.61
C SER A 408 -1.09 -0.78 6.20
N ASN A 409 -1.17 0.27 7.02
CA ASN A 409 0.02 0.94 7.54
C ASN A 409 0.41 0.40 8.92
N PHE A 410 1.18 -0.69 8.93
CA PHE A 410 1.70 -1.30 10.16
C PHE A 410 2.52 -0.30 11.00
N ILE A 411 3.36 0.52 10.37
CA ILE A 411 4.18 1.53 11.05
C ILE A 411 3.30 2.57 11.76
N PHE A 412 2.24 3.03 11.10
CA PHE A 412 1.29 3.97 11.68
C PHE A 412 0.62 3.41 12.94
N ARG A 413 0.19 2.13 12.91
CA ARG A 413 -0.36 1.44 14.09
C ARG A 413 0.62 1.40 15.25
N LEU A 414 1.89 1.12 14.96
CA LEU A 414 2.93 1.08 15.98
C LEU A 414 3.18 2.45 16.62
N LYS A 415 3.28 3.50 15.80
CA LYS A 415 3.45 4.88 16.30
C LYS A 415 2.30 5.30 17.20
N ILE A 416 1.06 4.96 16.82
CA ILE A 416 -0.12 5.25 17.63
C ILE A 416 -0.07 4.48 18.96
N ASN A 417 0.20 3.18 18.94
CA ASN A 417 0.29 2.37 20.16
C ASN A 417 1.37 2.89 21.11
N GLN A 418 2.52 3.34 20.59
CA GLN A 418 3.58 3.95 21.38
C GLN A 418 3.17 5.27 22.04
N TYR A 419 2.33 6.06 21.36
CA TYR A 419 1.81 7.29 21.93
C TYR A 419 0.84 7.02 23.08
N PHE A 420 -0.01 5.99 22.96
CA PHE A 420 -0.97 5.61 24.00
C PHE A 420 -0.34 4.87 25.19
N LEU A 421 0.71 4.06 24.99
CA LEU A 421 1.41 3.35 26.07
C LEU A 421 2.39 4.22 26.88
N LYS A 422 2.69 5.44 26.41
CA LYS A 422 3.53 6.41 27.12
C LYS A 422 2.74 7.32 28.08
N LYS A 423 1.42 7.24 28.07
CA LYS A 423 0.54 7.81 29.09
C LYS A 423 0.13 6.71 30.06
#